data_AF-A0A8X7W3Z4-F1
#
_entry.id   AF-A0A8X7W3Z4-F1
#
_cell.length_a   1.000
_cell.length_b   1.000
_cell.length_c   1.000
_cell.angle_alpha   90.00
_cell.angle_beta   90.00
_cell.angle_gamma   90.00
#
_symmetry.space_group_name_H-M   'P 1'
#
loop_
_entity.id
_entity.type
_entity.pdbx_description
1 polymer ?
#
loop_
_entity_poly.entity_id
_entity_poly.type
_entity_poly.pdbx_seq_one_letter_code
_entity_poly.pdbx_strand_id
1 'polypeptide(L)' 'METSPLGSINVENAFSEVFKQIHQVVSKTAMETGGYSDSGNFPSKGEKIDVDVSAVKKTGCCSN' A
#
# COMPACT_ATOMS: atom_id res chain seq x y z
N MET A 1 28.01 -6.84 10.13
CA MET A 1 28.88 -5.68 10.41
C MET A 1 29.06 -5.57 11.91
N GLU A 2 30.29 -5.50 12.41
CA GLU A 2 30.51 -5.25 13.84
C GLU A 2 30.39 -3.76 14.14
N THR A 3 29.75 -3.41 15.26
CA THR A 3 29.50 -2.03 15.68
C THR A 3 30.10 -1.76 17.06
N SER A 4 30.62 -0.55 17.26
CA SER A 4 31.10 -0.11 18.57
C SER A 4 30.60 1.30 18.86
N PRO A 5 29.65 1.46 19.79
CA PRO A 5 29.12 2.77 20.17
C PRO A 5 30.19 3.68 20.75
N LEU A 6 31.06 3.13 21.62
CA LEU A 6 32.17 3.86 22.24
C LEU A 6 33.18 4.37 21.21
N GLY A 7 33.40 3.62 20.13
CA GLY A 7 34.29 4.02 19.05
C GLY A 7 33.61 4.80 17.92
N SER A 8 32.28 4.97 17.96
CA SER A 8 31.48 5.40 16.80
C SER A 8 31.77 4.60 15.52
N ILE A 9 32.19 3.35 15.68
CA ILE A 9 32.59 2.49 14.55
C ILE A 9 31.33 1.83 14.01
N ASN A 10 31.07 2.06 12.73
CA ASN A 10 30.00 1.40 11.96
C ASN A 10 28.57 1.64 12.47
N VAL A 11 28.36 2.56 13.42
CA VAL A 11 27.03 2.85 13.97
C VAL A 11 26.12 3.40 12.87
N GLU A 12 26.54 4.47 12.19
CA GLU A 12 25.75 5.12 11.12
C GLU A 12 25.50 4.18 9.93
N ASN A 13 26.51 3.37 9.59
CA ASN A 13 26.43 2.41 8.49
C ASN A 13 25.45 1.28 8.82
N ALA A 14 25.45 0.78 10.06
CA ALA A 14 24.49 -0.22 10.52
C ALA A 14 23.06 0.32 10.51
N PHE A 15 22.83 1.56 10.95
CA PHE A 15 21.51 2.20 10.87
C PHE A 15 21.04 2.35 9.42
N SER A 16 21.92 2.82 8.53
CA SER A 16 21.61 3.00 7.11
C SER A 16 21.26 1.68 6.42
N GLU A 17 21.98 0.60 6.75
CA GLU A 17 21.74 -0.74 6.20
C GLU A 17 20.39 -1.31 6.65
N VAL A 18 20.07 -1.18 7.95
CA VAL A 18 18.77 -1.60 8.49
C VAL A 18 17.63 -0.79 7.87
N PHE A 19 17.76 0.52 7.76
CA PHE A 19 16.73 1.36 7.14
C PHE A 19 16.49 0.98 5.68
N LYS A 20 17.56 0.68 4.93
CA LYS A 20 17.48 0.20 3.55
C LYS A 20 16.75 -1.14 3.46
N GLN A 21 17.02 -2.07 4.37
CA GLN A 21 16.32 -3.37 4.43
C GLN A 21 14.83 -3.19 4.73
N ILE A 22 14.49 -2.34 5.71
CA ILE A 22 13.09 -2.00 6.03
C ILE A 22 12.39 -1.42 4.79
N HIS A 23 13.02 -0.45 4.13
CA HIS A 23 12.43 0.18 2.94
C HIS A 23 12.21 -0.83 1.80
N GLN A 24 13.17 -1.72 1.55
CA GLN A 24 13.05 -2.78 0.55
C GLN A 24 11.92 -3.76 0.88
N VAL A 25 11.83 -4.20 2.14
CA VAL A 25 10.77 -5.10 2.59
C VAL A 25 9.40 -4.43 2.48
N VAL A 26 9.24 -3.19 2.97
CA VAL A 26 7.97 -2.44 2.87
C VAL A 26 7.58 -2.20 1.42
N SER A 27 8.52 -1.80 0.56
CA SER A 27 8.26 -1.61 -0.87
C SER A 27 7.84 -2.91 -1.53
N LYS A 28 8.54 -4.01 -1.23
CA LYS A 28 8.19 -5.35 -1.74
C LYS A 28 6.80 -5.80 -1.24
N THR A 29 6.51 -5.64 0.05
CA THR A 29 5.20 -5.96 0.63
C THR A 29 4.09 -5.11 0.03
N ALA A 30 4.32 -3.83 -0.26
CA ALA A 30 3.33 -2.98 -0.93
C ALA A 30 3.04 -3.42 -2.37
N MET A 31 4.04 -3.96 -3.08
CA MET A 31 3.89 -4.46 -4.45
C MET A 31 3.31 -5.89 -4.51
N GLU A 32 3.70 -6.76 -3.57
CA GLU A 32 3.15 -8.12 -3.43
C GLU A 32 1.74 -8.11 -2.85
N THR A 33 1.47 -7.15 -1.95
CA THR A 33 0.14 -6.84 -1.44
C THR A 33 -0.50 -5.75 -2.30
N GLY A 34 -0.74 -6.03 -3.56
CA GLY A 34 -1.75 -5.29 -4.34
C GLY A 34 -3.16 -5.52 -3.78
N GLY A 35 -3.41 -5.27 -2.48
CA GLY A 35 -4.59 -5.84 -1.82
C GLY A 35 -4.88 -5.49 -0.35
N TYR A 36 -4.25 -4.49 0.27
CA TYR A 36 -4.84 -3.88 1.49
C TYR A 36 -5.63 -2.60 1.18
N SER A 37 -5.91 -2.37 -0.11
CA SER A 37 -6.79 -1.32 -0.61
C SER A 37 -7.65 -1.82 -1.77
N ASP A 38 -8.08 -3.09 -1.73
CA ASP A 38 -9.11 -3.57 -2.67
C ASP A 38 -9.96 -4.73 -2.13
N SER A 39 -10.31 -4.68 -0.85
CA SER A 39 -11.54 -5.36 -0.36
C SER A 39 -12.77 -4.46 -0.54
N GLY A 40 -12.70 -3.52 -1.48
CA GLY A 40 -13.66 -2.45 -1.70
C GLY A 40 -14.15 -2.39 -3.14
N ASN A 41 -14.74 -3.48 -3.63
CA ASN A 41 -15.79 -3.44 -4.66
C ASN A 41 -15.41 -2.93 -6.07
N PHE A 42 -14.12 -2.87 -6.45
CA PHE A 42 -13.77 -2.48 -7.82
C PHE A 42 -13.89 -3.65 -8.79
N PRO A 43 -14.64 -3.51 -9.90
CA PRO A 43 -14.72 -4.55 -10.92
C PRO A 43 -13.34 -4.75 -11.56
N SER A 44 -12.98 -6.02 -11.72
CA SER A 44 -11.71 -6.44 -12.28
C SER A 44 -11.48 -5.81 -13.65
N LYS A 45 -10.22 -5.51 -14.01
CA LYS A 45 -9.88 -4.93 -15.32
C LYS A 45 -10.36 -5.87 -16.44
N GLY A 46 -11.42 -5.49 -17.14
CA GLY A 46 -12.07 -6.28 -18.20
C GLY A 46 -13.50 -6.74 -17.90
N GLU A 47 -14.02 -6.46 -16.70
CA GLU A 47 -15.38 -6.79 -16.31
C GLU A 47 -16.37 -5.74 -16.84
N LYS A 48 -17.39 -6.20 -17.58
CA LYS A 48 -18.46 -5.33 -18.08
C LYS A 48 -19.43 -5.04 -16.94
N ILE A 49 -19.49 -3.77 -16.52
CA ILE A 49 -20.49 -3.30 -15.57
C ILE A 49 -21.82 -3.15 -16.32
N ASP A 50 -22.73 -4.09 -16.12
CA ASP A 50 -24.11 -3.98 -16.58
C ASP A 50 -24.89 -3.13 -15.58
N VAL A 51 -25.10 -1.85 -15.92
CA VAL A 51 -25.86 -0.92 -15.09
C VAL A 51 -27.31 -0.96 -15.52
N ASP A 52 -28.15 -1.71 -14.81
CA ASP A 52 -29.60 -1.61 -15.00
C ASP A 52 -30.08 -0.23 -14.53
N VAL A 53 -30.40 0.64 -15.50
CA VAL A 53 -30.88 2.02 -15.32
C VAL A 53 -32.28 2.05 -14.66
N SER A 54 -32.88 0.90 -14.34
CA SER A 54 -34.15 0.85 -13.60
C SER A 54 -34.00 1.24 -12.11
N ALA A 55 -32.80 1.07 -11.51
CA ALA A 55 -32.58 1.27 -10.08
C ALA A 55 -32.22 2.71 -9.66
N VAL A 56 -31.88 3.60 -10.60
CA VAL A 56 -31.48 5.00 -10.32
C VAL A 56 -32.65 5.89 -9.87
N LYS A 57 -33.90 5.39 -9.91
CA LYS A 57 -35.09 6.18 -9.55
C LYS A 57 -35.43 6.24 -8.06
N LYS A 58 -34.65 5.65 -7.16
CA LYS A 58 -34.94 5.72 -5.72
C LYS A 58 -33.73 6.21 -4.94
N THR A 59 -34.00 7.23 -4.14
CA THR A 59 -33.17 7.86 -3.10
C THR A 59 -32.01 8.71 -3.60
N GLY A 60 -32.26 10.02 -3.55
CA GLY A 60 -31.31 11.06 -3.95
C GLY A 60 -30.11 11.15 -3.02
N CYS A 61 -29.01 11.63 -3.58
CA CYS A 61 -27.84 12.04 -2.83
C CYS A 61 -27.06 13.07 -3.64
N CYS A 62 -27.65 14.26 -3.80
CA CYS A 62 -26.93 15.50 -4.11
C CYS A 62 -27.64 16.62 -3.34
N SER A 63 -27.25 16.80 -2.07
CA SER A 63 -27.60 18.00 -1.31
C SER A 63 -26.83 19.19 -1.88
N ASN A 64 -27.52 20.30 -2.07
CA ASN A 64 -26.90 21.63 -2.17
C ASN A 64 -26.56 22.14 -0.76
#